data_AF-A0A382LI35-F1
#
_entry.id   AF-A0A382LI35-F1
#
_cell.length_a   1.000
_cell.length_b   1.000
_cell.length_c   1.000
_cell.angle_alpha   90.00
_cell.angle_beta   90.00
_cell.angle_gamma   90.00
#
_symmetry.space_group_name_H-M   'P 1'
#
loop_
_entity.id
_entity.type
_entity.pdbx_description
1 polymer ?
#
loop_
_entity_poly.entity_id
_entity_poly.type
_entity_poly.pdbx_seq_one_letter_code
_entity_poly.pdbx_strand_id
1 'polypeptide(L)' 'MNELTLRPALELAQMVQRKQISAAELLDQHLARYEAHNPAVNAVIFTQIEQAQARARWADDVLAAGR' A
#
# COMPACT_ATOMS: atom_id res chain seq x y z
N MET A 1 10.31 -11.86 2.42
CA MET A 1 9.30 -11.64 1.37
C MET A 1 7.94 -11.59 2.06
N ASN A 2 7.24 -10.45 2.04
CA ASN A 2 5.97 -10.32 2.76
C ASN A 2 4.81 -10.84 1.88
N GLU A 3 4.19 -11.94 2.31
CA GLU A 3 3.06 -12.59 1.63
C GLU A 3 1.85 -11.66 1.47
N LEU A 4 1.74 -10.64 2.33
CA LEU A 4 0.65 -9.66 2.27
C LEU A 4 0.55 -8.99 0.89
N THR A 5 1.68 -8.59 0.30
CA THR A 5 1.72 -7.90 -1.01
C THR A 5 1.32 -8.79 -2.20
N LEU A 6 1.14 -10.09 -1.98
CA LEU A 6 0.71 -11.05 -3.00
C LEU A 6 -0.76 -11.45 -2.85
N ARG A 7 -1.44 -10.96 -1.82
CA ARG A 7 -2.87 -11.25 -1.60
C ARG A 7 -3.75 -10.54 -2.63
N PRO A 8 -4.93 -11.10 -2.93
CA PRO A 8 -5.91 -10.45 -3.79
C PRO A 8 -6.26 -9.03 -3.32
N ALA A 9 -6.44 -8.10 -4.27
CA ALA A 9 -6.79 -6.71 -3.95
C ALA A 9 -8.07 -6.58 -3.11
N LEU A 10 -9.05 -7.46 -3.33
CA LEU A 10 -10.27 -7.50 -2.54
C LEU A 10 -10.01 -7.86 -1.07
N GLU A 11 -9.10 -8.80 -0.81
CA GLU A 11 -8.72 -9.17 0.56
C GLU A 11 -7.99 -8.01 1.25
N LEU A 12 -7.05 -7.37 0.55
CA LEU A 12 -6.33 -6.21 1.08
C LEU A 12 -7.27 -5.05 1.41
N ALA A 13 -8.25 -4.77 0.54
CA ALA A 13 -9.27 -3.77 0.79
C ALA A 13 -10.13 -4.11 2.01
N GLN A 14 -10.51 -5.38 2.19
CA GLN A 14 -11.23 -5.84 3.39
C GLN A 14 -10.38 -5.71 4.65
N MET A 15 -9.08 -6.01 4.59
CA MET A 15 -8.17 -5.85 5.73
C MET A 15 -8.06 -4.39 6.16
N VAL A 16 -7.97 -3.46 5.20
CA VAL A 16 -8.00 -2.01 5.45
C VAL A 16 -9.33 -1.60 6.06
N GLN A 17 -10.47 -1.98 5.45
CA GLN A 17 -11.80 -1.65 5.96
C GLN A 17 -12.04 -2.17 7.39
N ARG A 18 -11.53 -3.36 7.71
CA ARG A 18 -11.59 -3.97 9.05
C ARG A 18 -10.56 -3.39 10.02
N LYS A 19 -9.78 -2.38 9.62
CA LYS A 19 -8.71 -1.75 10.40
C LYS A 19 -7.66 -2.74 10.91
N GLN A 20 -7.42 -3.82 10.15
CA GLN A 20 -6.38 -4.81 10.44
C GLN A 20 -5.00 -4.34 10.01
N ILE A 21 -4.97 -3.46 9.01
CA ILE A 21 -3.79 -2.75 8.53
C ILE A 21 -4.27 -1.38 8.02
N SER A 22 -3.49 -0.34 8.24
CA SER A 22 -3.76 0.97 7.63
C SER A 22 -3.38 0.98 6.15
N ALA A 23 -3.99 1.88 5.38
CA ALA A 23 -3.62 2.11 3.98
C ALA A 23 -2.17 2.59 3.87
N ALA A 24 -1.69 3.41 4.82
CA ALA A 24 -0.30 3.83 4.90
C ALA A 24 0.66 2.65 5.11
N GLU A 25 0.38 1.77 6.08
CA GLU A 25 1.20 0.57 6.31
C GLU A 25 1.18 -0.38 5.11
N LEU A 26 0.02 -0.55 4.46
CA LEU A 26 -0.09 -1.36 3.27
C LEU A 26 0.77 -0.81 2.12
N LEU A 27 0.79 0.52 1.94
CA LEU A 27 1.65 1.18 0.96
C LEU A 27 3.12 0.94 1.27
N ASP A 28 3.55 1.09 2.52
CA ASP A 28 4.94 0.87 2.92
C ASP A 28 5.41 -0.55 2.61
N GLN A 29 4.56 -1.56 2.78
CA GLN A 29 4.88 -2.93 2.38
C GLN A 29 5.09 -3.08 0.86
N HIS A 30 4.31 -2.35 0.05
CA HIS A 30 4.47 -2.36 -1.41
C HIS A 30 5.73 -1.60 -1.85
N LEU A 31 6.05 -0.49 -1.17
CA LEU A 31 7.28 0.27 -1.42
C LEU A 31 8.52 -0.56 -1.08
N ALA A 32 8.53 -1.24 0.07
CA ALA A 32 9.62 -2.15 0.43
C ALA A 32 9.84 -3.26 -0.60
N ARG A 33 8.75 -3.81 -1.16
CA ARG A 33 8.83 -4.79 -2.27
C ARG A 33 9.36 -4.13 -3.55
N TYR A 34 8.90 -2.94 -3.88
CA TYR A 34 9.38 -2.17 -5.03
C TYR A 34 10.89 -1.93 -4.95
N GLU A 35 11.39 -1.44 -3.80
CA GLU A 35 12.82 -1.17 -3.58
C GLU A 35 13.67 -2.44 -3.71
N ALA A 36 13.17 -3.58 -3.22
CA ALA A 36 13.88 -4.85 -3.28
C ALA A 36 13.97 -5.46 -4.69
N HIS A 37 12.97 -5.26 -5.54
CA HIS A 37 12.85 -5.99 -6.81
C HIS A 37 12.98 -5.12 -8.07
N ASN A 38 12.57 -3.85 -8.04
CA ASN A 38 12.61 -3.01 -9.23
C ASN A 38 14.02 -2.81 -9.82
N PRO A 39 15.14 -2.79 -9.05
CA PRO A 39 16.47 -2.72 -9.64
C PRO A 39 16.81 -3.90 -10.56
N ALA A 40 16.28 -5.09 -10.27
CA ALA A 40 16.52 -6.28 -11.08
C ALA A 40 15.49 -6.45 -12.21
N VAL A 41 14.22 -6.12 -11.94
CA VAL A 41 13.12 -6.31 -12.90
C VAL A 41 13.01 -5.13 -13.87
N ASN A 42 13.35 -3.93 -13.43
CA ASN A 42 13.24 -2.67 -14.17
C ASN A 42 11.83 -2.43 -14.74
N ALA A 43 10.79 -2.71 -13.95
CA ALA A 43 9.39 -2.61 -14.39
C ALA A 43 8.79 -1.20 -14.22
N VAL A 44 9.35 -0.39 -13.34
CA VAL A 44 8.81 0.93 -12.97
C VAL A 44 9.88 2.00 -13.21
N ILE A 45 9.58 2.90 -14.14
CA ILE A 45 10.49 3.98 -14.60
C ILE A 45 10.19 5.35 -13.96
N PHE A 46 9.03 5.49 -13.32
CA PHE A 46 8.59 6.74 -12.70
C PHE A 46 7.77 6.43 -11.46
N THR A 47 7.99 7.21 -10.39
CA THR A 47 7.29 7.03 -9.13
C THR A 47 6.69 8.34 -8.63
N GLN A 48 5.59 8.23 -7.89
CA GLN A 48 4.91 9.34 -7.23
C GLN A 48 4.73 9.00 -5.75
N ILE A 49 5.82 8.62 -5.08
CA ILE A 49 5.81 8.03 -3.73
C ILE A 49 5.17 8.98 -2.72
N GLU A 50 5.56 10.27 -2.72
CA GLU A 50 5.00 11.26 -1.80
C GLU A 50 3.48 11.43 -1.97
N GLN A 51 3.01 11.47 -3.23
CA GLN A 51 1.58 11.55 -3.52
C GLN A 51 0.84 10.27 -3.10
N ALA A 52 1.46 9.10 -3.27
CA ALA A 52 0.90 7.84 -2.81
C ALA A 52 0.77 7.82 -1.29
N GLN A 53 1.79 8.29 -0.55
CA GLN A 53 1.77 8.41 0.90
C GLN A 53 0.68 9.38 1.38
N ALA A 54 0.52 10.53 0.72
CA ALA A 54 -0.55 11.48 1.04
C ALA A 54 -1.94 10.87 0.83
N ARG A 55 -2.16 10.13 -0.27
CA ARG A 55 -3.42 9.44 -0.55
C ARG A 55 -3.71 8.33 0.45
N ALA A 56 -2.69 7.58 0.87
CA ALA A 56 -2.85 6.51 1.85
C ALA A 56 -3.30 7.08 3.21
N ARG A 57 -2.64 8.14 3.68
CA ARG A 57 -3.05 8.85 4.91
C ARG A 57 -4.48 9.39 4.81
N TRP A 58 -4.83 10.01 3.68
CA TRP A 58 -6.19 10.48 3.46
C TRP A 58 -7.23 9.35 3.50
N ALA A 59 -6.92 8.19 2.92
CA ALA A 59 -7.81 7.02 2.98
C ALA A 59 -8.00 6.53 4.41
N ASP A 60 -6.93 6.51 5.21
CA ASP A 60 -7.01 6.18 6.64
C ASP A 60 -7.84 7.20 7.43
N ASP A 61 -7.69 8.49 7.15
CA ASP A 61 -8.49 9.56 7.78
C ASP A 61 -9.98 9.44 7.43
N VAL A 62 -10.31 9.17 6.17
CA VAL A 62 -11.69 8.95 5.71
C VAL A 62 -12.31 7.73 6.41
N LEU A 63 -11.56 6.63 6.48
CA LEU A 63 -12.01 5.41 7.16
C LEU A 63 -12.16 5.62 8.68
N ALA A 64 -11.28 6.40 9.29
CA ALA A 64 -11.39 6.79 10.70
C ALA A 64 -12.64 7.65 10.94
N ALA A 65 -13.01 8.50 9.99
CA ALA A 65 -14.23 9.31 10.01
C ALA A 65 -15.53 8.51 9.71
N GLY A 66 -15.44 7.18 9.52
CA GLY A 66 -16.60 6.31 9.29
C GLY A 66 -17.22 6.44 7.90
N ARG A 67 -16.45 6.94 6.92
CA ARG A 67 -16.84 7.00 5.51
C ARG A 67 -16.08 6.00 4.66
#